data_AF-A0A0G3GU30-F1
#
_entry.id   AF-A0A0G3GU30-F1
#
_cell.length_a   1.000
_cell.length_b   1.000
_cell.length_c   1.000
_cell.angle_alpha   90.00
_cell.angle_beta   90.00
_cell.angle_gamma   90.00
#
_symmetry.space_group_name_H-M   'P 1'
#
loop_
_entity.id
_entity.type
_entity.pdbx_description
1 polymer ?
#
loop_
_entity_poly.entity_id
_entity_poly.type
_entity_poly.pdbx_seq_one_letter_code
_entity_poly.pdbx_strand_id
1 'polypeptide(L)'
;MSAEKHVAEYPVFNGEVSSRMQYIDGYDPVSLGAPHSSLLRTSTWLGMGFVLTSLAGFGLIIFGAATQIYGTQEAAMTYLYIGIVLAAVLLIGGFGLIHYGRRYYRQYRAETGRVN
;
A
#
# COMPACT_ATOMS: atom_id res chain seq x y z
N MET A 1 -40.48 -47.19 -11.71
CA MET A 1 -39.27 -46.72 -11.01
C MET A 1 -39.00 -45.30 -11.51
N SER A 2 -39.43 -44.28 -10.76
CA SER A 2 -39.34 -42.87 -11.17
C SER A 2 -37.95 -42.34 -10.77
N ALA A 3 -37.20 -41.80 -11.73
CA ALA A 3 -35.90 -41.22 -11.47
C ALA A 3 -36.07 -39.82 -10.85
N GLU A 4 -35.74 -39.71 -9.57
CA GLU A 4 -35.69 -38.44 -8.85
C GLU A 4 -34.54 -37.60 -9.42
N LYS A 5 -34.87 -36.50 -10.09
CA LYS A 5 -33.89 -35.53 -10.58
C LYS A 5 -33.43 -34.69 -9.39
N HIS A 6 -32.23 -34.96 -8.88
CA HIS A 6 -31.55 -34.06 -7.97
C HIS A 6 -31.31 -32.73 -8.69
N VAL A 7 -32.10 -31.71 -8.35
CA VAL A 7 -31.86 -30.33 -8.77
C VAL A 7 -30.61 -29.90 -8.03
N ALA A 8 -29.49 -29.80 -8.76
CA ALA A 8 -28.26 -29.26 -8.21
C ALA A 8 -28.54 -27.81 -7.76
N GLU A 9 -28.59 -27.60 -6.45
CA GLU A 9 -28.71 -26.27 -5.87
C GLU A 9 -27.43 -25.51 -6.21
N TYR A 10 -27.55 -24.52 -7.10
CA TYR A 10 -26.43 -23.66 -7.44
C TYR A 10 -26.14 -22.78 -6.23
N PRO A 11 -24.88 -22.71 -5.75
CA PRO A 11 -24.55 -21.87 -4.61
C PRO A 11 -24.93 -20.42 -4.92
N VAL A 12 -25.65 -19.78 -4.00
CA VAL A 12 -26.06 -18.39 -4.14
C VAL A 12 -24.83 -17.52 -4.01
N PHE A 13 -24.31 -17.05 -5.14
CA PHE A 13 -23.16 -16.17 -5.17
C PHE A 13 -23.57 -14.77 -4.73
N ASN A 14 -23.47 -14.49 -3.43
CA ASN A 14 -23.46 -13.11 -2.95
C ASN A 14 -22.35 -12.35 -3.69
N GLY A 15 -22.64 -11.17 -4.22
CA GLY A 15 -21.72 -10.39 -5.06
C GLY A 15 -20.34 -10.12 -4.42
N GLU A 16 -20.23 -10.23 -3.09
CA GLU A 16 -18.96 -10.14 -2.36
C GLU A 16 -18.07 -11.40 -2.44
N VAL A 17 -18.64 -12.57 -2.69
CA VAL A 17 -17.91 -13.85 -2.86
C VAL A 17 -17.73 -14.17 -4.34
N SER A 18 -18.69 -13.77 -5.18
CA SER A 18 -18.65 -13.99 -6.64
C SER A 18 -17.48 -13.31 -7.36
N SER A 19 -16.90 -12.25 -6.79
CA SER A 19 -15.70 -11.59 -7.31
C SER A 19 -14.39 -12.29 -6.91
N ARG A 20 -14.43 -13.21 -5.93
CA ARG A 20 -13.25 -13.91 -5.39
C ARG A 20 -12.98 -15.26 -6.06
N MET A 21 -13.95 -15.80 -6.82
CA MET A 21 -13.85 -17.08 -7.54
C MET A 21 -13.73 -16.90 -9.07
N GLN A 22 -13.25 -15.75 -9.56
CA GLN A 22 -13.04 -15.56 -11.01
C GLN A 22 -11.70 -16.05 -11.53
N TYR A 23 -10.84 -16.60 -10.66
CA TYR A 23 -9.65 -17.27 -11.15
C TYR A 23 -10.06 -18.60 -11.76
N ILE A 24 -9.91 -18.70 -13.09
CA ILE A 24 -9.89 -19.98 -13.78
C ILE A 24 -8.90 -20.87 -13.03
N ASP A 25 -9.27 -22.12 -12.74
CA ASP A 25 -8.36 -23.04 -12.06
C ASP A 25 -7.01 -23.12 -12.81
N GLY A 26 -5.94 -22.74 -12.11
CA GLY A 26 -4.58 -22.64 -12.67
C GLY A 26 -4.19 -21.27 -13.24
N TYR A 27 -5.08 -20.29 -13.26
CA TYR A 27 -4.78 -18.90 -13.65
C TYR A 27 -4.42 -18.05 -12.44
N ASP A 28 -3.22 -17.48 -12.47
CA ASP A 28 -2.76 -16.50 -11.50
C ASP A 28 -2.68 -15.12 -12.17
N PRO A 29 -3.48 -14.12 -11.75
CA PRO A 29 -3.47 -12.81 -12.38
C PRO A 29 -2.13 -12.11 -12.11
N VAL A 30 -1.72 -11.25 -13.04
CA VAL A 30 -0.61 -10.33 -12.77
C VAL A 30 -0.98 -9.37 -11.64
N SER A 31 0.02 -8.93 -10.86
CA SER A 31 -0.17 -8.11 -9.67
C SER A 31 -0.95 -6.81 -9.90
N LEU A 32 -0.97 -6.27 -11.13
CA LEU A 32 -1.78 -5.11 -11.50
C LEU A 32 -3.26 -5.46 -11.78
N GLY A 33 -3.50 -6.63 -12.38
CA GLY A 33 -4.83 -7.09 -12.79
C GLY A 33 -5.61 -7.78 -11.67
N ALA A 34 -4.96 -8.08 -10.55
CA ALA A 34 -5.60 -8.69 -9.39
C ALA A 34 -6.65 -7.75 -8.75
N PRO A 35 -7.89 -8.20 -8.46
CA PRO A 35 -8.91 -7.39 -7.76
C PRO A 35 -8.47 -6.91 -6.37
N HIS A 36 -7.62 -7.68 -5.69
CA HIS A 36 -7.01 -7.35 -4.40
C HIS A 36 -5.73 -6.52 -4.52
N SER A 37 -5.36 -6.09 -5.74
CA SER A 37 -4.14 -5.33 -5.98
C SER A 37 -4.10 -4.02 -5.19
N SER A 38 -2.99 -3.81 -4.48
CA SER A 38 -2.70 -2.51 -3.87
C SER A 38 -2.28 -1.46 -4.89
N LEU A 39 -1.85 -1.86 -6.09
CA LEU A 39 -1.43 -0.94 -7.16
C LEU A 39 -2.62 -0.16 -7.75
N LEU A 40 -3.85 -0.67 -7.61
CA LEU A 40 -5.05 0.05 -8.03
C LEU A 40 -5.58 1.01 -6.96
N ARG A 41 -4.94 1.07 -5.78
CA ARG A 41 -5.40 1.90 -4.66
C ARG A 41 -4.65 3.22 -4.64
N THR A 42 -5.38 4.33 -4.71
CA THR A 42 -4.83 5.69 -4.61
C THR A 42 -4.00 5.88 -3.33
N SER A 43 -4.40 5.27 -2.21
CA SER A 43 -3.63 5.33 -0.96
C SER A 43 -2.22 4.76 -1.09
N THR A 44 -2.04 3.68 -1.85
CA THR A 44 -0.72 3.09 -2.08
C THR A 44 0.16 4.05 -2.89
N TRP A 45 -0.40 4.67 -3.94
CA TRP A 45 0.32 5.66 -4.76
C TRP A 45 0.70 6.90 -3.97
N LEU A 46 -0.23 7.46 -3.20
CA LEU A 46 0.07 8.60 -2.32
C LEU A 46 1.11 8.23 -1.27
N GLY A 47 1.02 7.02 -0.70
CA GLY A 47 2.01 6.54 0.26
C GLY A 47 3.41 6.42 -0.34
N MET A 48 3.54 5.85 -1.54
CA MET A 48 4.82 5.80 -2.27
C MET A 48 5.32 7.21 -2.63
N GLY A 49 4.42 8.10 -3.03
CA GLY A 49 4.74 9.51 -3.29
C GLY A 49 5.31 10.19 -2.05
N PHE A 50 4.69 10.01 -0.88
CA PHE A 50 5.19 10.59 0.38
C PHE A 50 6.56 10.04 0.78
N VAL A 51 6.79 8.73 0.61
CA VAL A 51 8.11 8.14 0.83
C VAL A 51 9.15 8.79 -0.09
N LEU A 52 8.84 8.99 -1.37
CA LEU A 52 9.75 9.67 -2.30
C LEU A 52 9.98 11.15 -1.90
N THR A 53 8.92 11.89 -1.56
CA THR A 53 9.01 13.29 -1.13
C THR A 53 9.82 13.47 0.16
N SER A 54 9.90 12.45 1.02
CA SER A 54 10.71 12.50 2.25
C SER A 54 12.20 12.79 1.99
N LEU A 55 12.70 12.52 0.78
CA LEU A 55 14.05 12.90 0.32
C LEU A 55 14.32 14.41 0.45
N ALA A 56 13.30 15.26 0.26
CA ALA A 56 13.44 16.69 0.48
C ALA A 56 13.72 17.03 1.96
N GLY A 57 13.09 16.30 2.89
CA GLY A 57 13.38 16.41 4.32
C GLY A 57 14.82 16.00 4.64
N PHE A 58 15.30 14.90 4.06
CA PHE A 58 16.70 14.48 4.20
C PHE A 58 17.69 15.51 3.65
N GLY A 59 17.40 16.13 2.50
CA GLY A 59 18.20 17.22 1.95
C GLY A 59 18.30 18.41 2.91
N LEU A 60 17.18 18.80 3.55
CA LEU A 60 17.13 19.85 4.57
C LEU A 60 17.96 19.50 5.82
N ILE A 61 17.93 18.24 6.26
CA ILE A 61 18.76 17.77 7.39
C ILE A 61 20.24 17.92 7.05
N ILE A 62 20.66 17.45 5.88
CA ILE A 62 22.06 17.51 5.42
C ILE A 62 22.50 18.98 5.32
N PHE A 63 21.67 19.83 4.71
CA PHE A 63 21.94 21.25 4.59
C PHE A 63 22.05 21.95 5.95
N GLY A 64 21.10 21.72 6.85
CA GLY A 64 21.11 22.29 8.20
C GLY A 64 22.32 21.83 9.02
N ALA A 65 22.67 20.54 8.96
CA ALA A 65 23.84 20.01 9.64
C ALA A 65 25.16 20.58 9.09
N ALA A 66 25.31 20.63 7.76
CA ALA A 66 26.50 21.17 7.13
C ALA A 66 26.70 22.65 7.46
N THR A 67 25.65 23.46 7.30
CA THR A 67 25.72 24.90 7.55
C THR A 67 25.95 25.25 9.02
N GLN A 68 25.49 24.39 9.95
CA GLN A 68 25.81 24.51 11.38
C GLN A 68 27.29 24.26 11.66
N ILE A 69 27.90 23.25 11.03
CA ILE A 69 29.32 22.92 11.22
C ILE A 69 30.23 24.04 10.69
N TYR A 70 29.90 24.57 9.52
CA TYR A 70 30.71 25.62 8.87
C TYR A 70 30.32 27.04 9.27
N GLY A 71 29.30 27.21 10.12
CA GLY A 71 28.85 28.53 10.60
C GLY A 71 28.35 29.45 9.48
N THR A 72 27.85 28.90 8.37
CA THR A 72 27.49 29.68 7.18
C THR A 72 26.04 30.17 7.18
N GLN A 73 25.22 29.69 8.11
CA GLN A 73 23.81 30.06 8.22
C GLN A 73 23.40 30.19 9.69
N GLU A 74 22.85 31.34 10.08
CA GLU A 74 22.39 31.59 11.46
C GLU A 74 21.22 30.68 11.85
N ALA A 75 20.34 30.39 10.89
CA ALA A 75 19.16 29.54 11.09
C ALA A 75 19.43 28.04 10.83
N ALA A 76 20.69 27.59 10.83
CA ALA A 76 21.06 26.21 10.47
C ALA A 76 20.29 25.14 11.28
N MET A 77 20.16 25.33 12.60
CA MET A 77 19.39 24.43 13.46
C MET A 77 17.90 24.41 13.12
N THR A 78 17.32 25.54 12.73
CA THR A 78 15.92 25.62 12.29
C THR A 78 15.70 24.77 11.04
N TYR A 79 16.57 24.87 10.04
CA TYR A 79 16.51 24.04 8.83
C TYR A 79 16.64 22.56 9.15
N LEU A 80 17.55 22.20 10.06
CA LEU A 80 17.73 20.83 10.51
C LEU A 80 16.43 20.28 11.14
N TYR A 81 15.81 21.01 12.07
CA TYR A 81 14.58 20.56 12.72
C TYR A 81 13.41 20.45 11.75
N ILE A 82 13.25 21.41 10.83
CA ILE A 82 12.23 21.33 9.78
C ILE A 82 12.45 20.08 8.93
N GLY A 83 13.69 19.80 8.54
CA GLY A 83 14.05 18.60 7.79
C GLY A 83 13.67 17.31 8.52
N ILE A 84 13.99 17.21 9.82
CA ILE A 84 13.63 16.05 10.65
C ILE A 84 12.12 15.85 10.71
N VAL A 85 11.38 16.91 11.05
CA VAL A 85 9.91 16.84 11.17
C VAL A 85 9.27 16.48 9.84
N LEU A 86 9.70 17.11 8.75
CA LEU A 86 9.18 16.85 7.41
C LEU A 86 9.47 15.41 6.97
N ALA A 87 10.69 14.92 7.15
CA ALA A 87 11.06 13.55 6.82
C ALA A 87 10.24 12.55 7.66
N ALA A 88 10.12 12.77 8.97
CA ALA A 88 9.39 11.88 9.86
C ALA A 88 7.90 11.82 9.51
N VAL A 89 7.23 12.95 9.31
CA VAL A 89 5.81 13.01 8.97
C VAL A 89 5.54 12.32 7.63
N LEU A 90 6.37 12.58 6.61
CA LEU A 90 6.20 11.98 5.28
C LEU A 90 6.48 10.47 5.29
N LEU A 91 7.48 10.00 6.04
CA LEU A 91 7.76 8.57 6.14
C LEU A 91 6.68 7.83 6.93
N ILE A 92 6.28 8.34 8.10
CA ILE A 92 5.23 7.74 8.92
C ILE A 92 3.91 7.71 8.14
N GLY A 93 3.53 8.85 7.55
CA GLY A 93 2.33 8.95 6.71
C GLY A 93 2.42 8.05 5.48
N GLY A 94 3.56 8.03 4.79
CA GLY A 94 3.79 7.24 3.59
C GLY A 94 3.70 5.74 3.84
N PHE A 95 4.43 5.23 4.83
CA PHE A 95 4.35 3.81 5.22
C PHE A 95 2.98 3.45 5.78
N GLY A 96 2.33 4.34 6.54
CA GLY A 96 0.96 4.14 7.02
C GLY A 96 -0.05 3.99 5.87
N LEU A 97 0.02 4.86 4.87
CA LEU A 97 -0.82 4.80 3.67
C LEU A 97 -0.57 3.55 2.82
N ILE A 98 0.69 3.14 2.65
CA ILE A 98 1.04 1.89 1.96
C ILE A 98 0.47 0.70 2.74
N HIS A 99 0.65 0.67 4.06
CA HIS A 99 0.13 -0.40 4.91
C HIS A 99 -1.39 -0.52 4.80
N TYR A 100 -2.09 0.61 4.82
CA TYR A 100 -3.54 0.68 4.62
C TYR A 100 -3.96 0.25 3.22
N GLY A 101 -3.26 0.70 2.17
CA GLY A 101 -3.52 0.29 0.79
C GLY A 101 -3.37 -1.22 0.55
N ARG A 102 -2.51 -1.89 1.32
CA ARG A 102 -2.28 -3.34 1.30
C ARG A 102 -3.28 -4.17 2.11
N ARG A 103 -4.34 -3.56 2.67
CA ARG A 103 -5.34 -4.28 3.48
C ARG A 103 -6.06 -5.40 2.71
N TYR A 104 -6.44 -5.16 1.47
CA TYR A 104 -7.19 -6.13 0.66
C TYR A 104 -6.32 -7.32 0.25
N TYR A 105 -5.04 -7.09 -0.06
CA TYR A 105 -4.08 -8.16 -0.27
C TYR A 105 -3.90 -9.03 0.99
N ARG A 106 -3.85 -8.41 2.18
CA ARG A 106 -3.76 -9.16 3.44
C ARG A 106 -5.01 -9.99 3.73
N GLN A 107 -6.20 -9.45 3.44
CA GLN A 107 -7.47 -10.18 3.53
C GLN A 107 -7.46 -11.39 2.57
N TYR A 108 -7.14 -11.16 1.30
CA TYR A 108 -7.00 -12.22 0.29
C TYR A 108 -6.06 -13.34 0.75
N ARG A 109 -4.87 -12.99 1.26
CA ARG A 109 -3.89 -13.96 1.75
C ARG A 109 -4.39 -14.75 2.96
N ALA A 110 -5.13 -14.11 3.86
CA ALA A 110 -5.71 -14.76 5.04
C ALA A 110 -6.83 -15.74 4.67
N GLU A 111 -7.63 -15.40 3.66
CA GLU A 111 -8.77 -16.21 3.23
C GLU A 111 -8.37 -17.39 2.34
N THR A 112 -7.40 -17.18 1.45
CA THR A 112 -7.04 -18.17 0.42
C THR A 112 -5.76 -18.93 0.72
N GLY A 113 -4.93 -18.44 1.64
CA GLY A 113 -3.57 -18.93 1.87
C GLY A 113 -2.59 -18.67 0.70
N ARG A 114 -3.06 -18.07 -0.39
CA ARG A 114 -2.25 -17.75 -1.59
C ARG A 114 -1.52 -16.43 -1.40
N VAL A 115 -0.31 -16.33 -1.94
CA VAL A 115 0.62 -15.19 -1.72
C VAL A 115 0.63 -14.23 -2.91
N ASN A 116 -0.18 -14.51 -3.91
CA ASN A 116 -0.20 -13.90 -5.23
C ASN A 116 -0.84 -12.51 -5.23
#